data_AF-A0A4Q2SME5-F1
#
_entry.id   AF-A0A4Q2SME5-F1
#
_cell.length_a   1.000
_cell.length_b   1.000
_cell.length_c   1.000
_cell.angle_alpha   90.00
_cell.angle_beta   90.00
_cell.angle_gamma   90.00
#
_symmetry.space_group_name_H-M   'P 1'
#
loop_
_entity.id
_entity.type
_entity.pdbx_description
1 polymer ?
#
loop_
_entity_poly.entity_id
_entity_poly.type
_entity_poly.pdbx_seq_one_letter_code
_entity_poly.pdbx_strand_id
1 'polypeptide(L)'
;MTTSQPGSSRASHLVHDELGTPAEMAADGREAGRNLGLDARLERRFDRAARAAVGTPPSIRFEDYPAEVGKREIRVSDAAARLANAMHLHLD
;
A
#
# COMPACT_ATOMS: atom_id res chain seq x y z
N MET A 1 18.41 29.61 -42.76
CA MET A 1 17.09 29.12 -42.33
C MET A 1 17.33 28.04 -41.29
N THR A 2 17.11 28.35 -40.02
CA THR A 2 17.32 27.44 -38.88
C THR A 2 16.00 27.35 -38.13
N THR A 3 15.35 26.18 -38.16
CA THR A 3 14.11 25.94 -37.43
C THR A 3 14.45 25.41 -36.04
N SER A 4 14.23 26.24 -35.02
CA SER A 4 14.35 25.84 -33.61
C SER A 4 13.24 24.85 -33.25
N GLN A 5 13.60 23.69 -32.71
CA GLN A 5 12.68 22.77 -32.06
C GLN A 5 12.10 23.41 -30.79
N PRO A 6 10.79 23.33 -30.51
CA PRO A 6 10.26 23.71 -29.21
C PRO A 6 10.75 22.72 -28.16
N GLY A 7 11.50 23.25 -27.18
CA GLY A 7 12.04 22.49 -26.07
C GLY A 7 10.95 21.73 -25.34
N SER A 8 11.18 20.42 -25.16
CA SER A 8 10.42 19.58 -24.26
C SER A 8 10.47 20.18 -22.86
N SER A 9 9.37 20.80 -22.44
CA SER A 9 9.13 21.22 -21.06
C SER A 9 9.04 19.96 -20.19
N ARG A 10 10.19 19.43 -19.77
CA ARG A 10 10.25 18.45 -18.70
C ARG A 10 9.60 19.07 -17.47
N ALA A 11 8.53 18.43 -16.99
CA ALA A 11 7.81 18.76 -15.76
C ALA A 11 8.76 18.74 -14.55
N SER A 12 9.47 19.84 -14.34
CA SER A 12 10.53 20.00 -13.34
C SER A 12 10.10 20.89 -12.17
N HIS A 13 8.80 21.13 -12.01
CA HIS A 13 8.27 22.08 -11.03
C HIS A 13 6.99 21.62 -10.31
N LEU A 14 6.84 20.33 -10.04
CA LEU A 14 5.84 19.86 -9.06
C LEU A 14 6.47 19.92 -7.66
N VAL A 15 6.75 21.12 -7.20
CA VAL A 15 7.25 21.40 -5.84
C VAL A 15 6.07 21.96 -5.05
N HIS A 16 5.25 21.05 -4.53
CA HIS A 16 4.27 21.24 -3.45
C HIS A 16 3.08 22.22 -3.60
N ASP A 17 3.01 23.06 -4.63
CA ASP A 17 1.97 24.12 -4.72
C ASP A 17 0.64 23.72 -5.39
N GLU A 18 0.51 22.48 -5.88
CA GLU A 18 -0.75 21.96 -6.44
C GLU A 18 -1.19 20.67 -5.74
N LEU A 19 -1.05 20.60 -4.41
CA LEU A 19 -1.79 19.57 -3.68
C LEU A 19 -3.28 19.94 -3.77
N GLY A 20 -4.06 19.06 -4.42
CA GLY A 20 -5.52 19.17 -4.44
C GLY A 20 -6.09 19.25 -3.02
N THR A 21 -7.32 19.73 -2.89
CA THR A 21 -8.01 19.73 -1.60
C THR A 21 -8.07 18.30 -1.02
N PRO A 22 -8.19 18.13 0.31
CA PRO A 22 -8.31 16.80 0.91
C PRO A 22 -9.44 15.95 0.33
N ALA A 23 -10.52 16.59 -0.13
CA ALA A 23 -11.63 15.92 -0.79
C ALA A 23 -11.24 15.36 -2.17
N GLU A 24 -10.52 16.14 -2.97
CA GLU A 24 -9.99 15.74 -4.28
C GLU A 24 -8.95 14.62 -4.14
N MET A 25 -7.99 14.77 -3.22
CA MET A 25 -7.00 13.73 -2.94
C MET A 25 -7.65 12.42 -2.46
N ALA A 26 -8.72 12.51 -1.66
CA ALA A 26 -9.48 11.33 -1.24
C ALA A 26 -10.26 10.70 -2.41
N ALA A 27 -10.74 11.49 -3.37
CA ALA A 27 -11.37 10.99 -4.57
C ALA A 27 -10.36 10.28 -5.49
N ASP A 28 -9.21 10.90 -5.73
CA ASP A 28 -8.11 10.34 -6.52
C ASP A 28 -7.57 9.04 -5.89
N GLY A 29 -7.44 9.00 -4.56
CA GLY A 29 -7.06 7.79 -3.84
C GLY A 29 -8.05 6.64 -4.02
N ARG A 30 -9.36 6.92 -3.99
CA ARG A 30 -10.39 5.92 -4.31
C ARG A 30 -10.31 5.47 -5.76
N GLU A 31 -10.05 6.39 -6.70
CA GLU A 31 -9.96 6.06 -8.12
C GLU A 31 -8.72 5.21 -8.45
N ALA A 32 -7.56 5.57 -7.90
CA ALA A 32 -6.34 4.77 -7.97
C ALA A 32 -6.56 3.39 -7.33
N GLY A 33 -7.25 3.33 -6.18
CA GLY A 33 -7.65 2.09 -5.51
C GLY A 33 -8.46 1.15 -6.42
N ARG A 34 -9.46 1.69 -7.12
CA ARG A 34 -10.25 0.96 -8.13
C ARG A 34 -9.38 0.48 -9.31
N ASN A 35 -8.59 1.38 -9.89
CA ASN A 35 -7.77 1.09 -11.09
C ASN A 35 -6.67 0.05 -10.82
N LEU A 36 -6.10 0.05 -9.61
CA LEU A 36 -5.09 -0.91 -9.17
C LEU A 36 -5.70 -2.20 -8.60
N GLY A 37 -7.04 -2.30 -8.56
CA GLY A 37 -7.76 -3.43 -7.97
C GLY A 37 -7.46 -3.61 -6.48
N LEU A 38 -7.08 -2.54 -5.79
CA LEU A 38 -6.79 -2.56 -4.36
C LEU A 38 -8.07 -2.74 -3.57
N ASP A 39 -9.18 -2.14 -3.97
CA ASP A 39 -10.47 -2.25 -3.26
C ASP A 39 -10.91 -3.72 -3.16
N ALA A 40 -10.93 -4.46 -4.27
CA ALA A 40 -11.28 -5.88 -4.25
C ALA A 40 -10.28 -6.75 -3.46
N ARG A 41 -8.99 -6.36 -3.40
CA ARG A 41 -7.97 -7.07 -2.60
C ARG A 41 -8.10 -6.73 -1.11
N LEU A 42 -8.38 -5.48 -0.79
CA LEU A 42 -8.61 -4.96 0.56
C LEU A 42 -9.90 -5.53 1.12
N GLU A 43 -11.01 -5.50 0.38
CA GLU A 43 -12.29 -6.12 0.74
C GLU A 43 -12.11 -7.60 1.09
N ARG A 44 -11.45 -8.39 0.23
CA ARG A 44 -11.17 -9.81 0.53
C ARG A 44 -10.30 -10.00 1.77
N ARG A 45 -9.36 -9.09 2.01
CA ARG A 45 -8.46 -9.16 3.17
C ARG A 45 -9.18 -8.75 4.45
N PHE A 46 -10.02 -7.71 4.40
CA PHE A 46 -10.84 -7.25 5.52
C PHE A 46 -11.94 -8.24 5.85
N ASP A 47 -12.63 -8.81 4.86
CA ASP A 47 -13.62 -9.88 5.05
C ASP A 47 -12.99 -11.10 5.75
N ARG A 48 -11.79 -11.51 5.30
CA ARG A 48 -11.05 -12.58 5.97
C ARG A 48 -10.66 -12.22 7.41
N ALA A 49 -10.18 -11.00 7.65
CA ALA A 49 -9.79 -10.55 8.98
C ALA A 49 -10.99 -10.41 9.92
N ALA A 50 -12.12 -9.87 9.43
CA ALA A 50 -13.36 -9.73 10.17
C ALA A 50 -13.92 -11.10 10.56
N ARG A 51 -13.97 -12.06 9.62
CA ARG A 51 -14.36 -13.44 9.91
C ARG A 51 -13.45 -14.11 10.93
N ALA A 52 -12.13 -13.90 10.82
CA ALA A 52 -11.17 -14.44 11.78
C ALA A 52 -11.31 -13.81 13.17
N ALA A 53 -11.68 -12.52 13.25
CA ALA A 53 -11.85 -11.80 14.52
C ALA A 53 -13.09 -12.24 15.30
N VAL A 54 -14.15 -12.70 14.61
CA VAL A 54 -15.39 -13.18 15.24
C VAL A 54 -15.49 -14.71 15.30
N GLY A 55 -14.58 -15.43 14.64
CA GLY A 55 -14.51 -16.88 14.67
C GLY A 55 -14.00 -17.40 16.02
N THR A 56 -14.30 -18.67 16.31
CA THR A 56 -13.67 -19.35 17.44
C THR A 56 -12.15 -19.30 17.25
N PRO A 57 -11.39 -18.86 18.28
CA PRO A 57 -9.94 -18.86 18.18
C PRO A 57 -9.41 -20.28 17.93
N PRO A 58 -8.25 -20.42 17.27
CA PRO A 58 -7.64 -21.74 17.07
C PRO A 58 -7.40 -22.42 18.42
N SER A 59 -7.52 -23.75 18.45
CA SER A 59 -7.25 -24.52 19.66
C SER A 59 -5.80 -24.42 20.10
N ILE A 60 -5.58 -24.48 21.42
CA ILE A 60 -4.25 -24.53 22.03
C ILE A 60 -3.85 -25.95 22.42
N ARG A 61 -4.73 -26.93 22.20
CA ARG A 61 -4.52 -28.32 22.57
C ARG A 61 -3.62 -29.01 21.56
N PHE A 62 -2.77 -29.89 22.06
CA PHE A 62 -1.86 -30.65 21.20
C PHE A 62 -2.63 -31.59 20.27
N GLU A 63 -3.74 -32.16 20.72
CA GLU A 63 -4.55 -33.11 19.93
C GLU A 63 -5.11 -32.47 18.65
N ASP A 64 -5.34 -31.15 18.68
CA ASP A 64 -5.86 -30.37 17.55
C ASP A 64 -4.76 -29.89 16.59
N TYR A 65 -3.49 -29.90 17.04
CA TYR A 65 -2.29 -29.49 16.28
C TYR A 65 -1.07 -30.38 16.64
N PRO A 66 -1.07 -31.67 16.25
CA PRO A 66 -0.10 -32.66 16.74
C PRO A 66 1.31 -32.51 16.16
N ALA A 67 1.54 -31.50 15.32
CA ALA A 67 2.81 -31.23 14.67
C ALA A 67 3.25 -29.80 14.93
N GLU A 68 4.54 -29.63 15.18
CA GLU A 68 5.15 -28.30 15.31
C GLU A 68 5.18 -27.61 13.94
N VAL A 69 4.42 -26.51 13.81
CA VAL A 69 4.43 -25.68 12.60
C VAL A 69 5.54 -24.65 12.73
N GLY A 70 6.51 -24.70 11.81
CA GLY A 70 7.58 -23.71 11.76
C GLY A 70 7.03 -22.29 11.61
N LYS A 71 7.59 -21.33 12.37
CA LYS A 71 7.21 -19.92 12.26
C LYS A 71 7.49 -19.43 10.85
N ARG A 72 6.56 -18.64 10.29
CA ARG A 72 6.79 -18.01 8.98
C ARG A 72 7.93 -17.02 9.10
N GLU A 73 8.92 -17.14 8.23
CA GLU A 73 9.98 -16.16 8.09
C GLU A 73 9.36 -14.80 7.69
N ILE A 74 9.74 -13.74 8.42
CA ILE A 74 9.40 -12.37 8.05
C ILE A 74 10.55 -11.84 7.19
N ARG A 75 10.32 -11.71 5.88
CA ARG A 75 11.28 -11.11 4.97
C ARG A 75 11.01 -9.63 4.81
N VAL A 76 12.00 -8.81 5.14
CA VAL A 76 12.02 -7.38 4.80
C VAL A 76 12.65 -7.26 3.43
N SER A 77 11.85 -6.87 2.43
CA SER A 77 12.36 -6.64 1.09
C SER A 77 13.01 -5.26 0.97
N ASP A 78 13.91 -5.10 0.01
CA ASP A 78 14.50 -3.79 -0.31
C ASP A 78 13.43 -2.76 -0.65
N ALA A 79 12.33 -3.17 -1.29
CA ALA A 79 11.20 -2.29 -1.58
C ALA A 79 10.49 -1.82 -0.30
N ALA A 80 10.28 -2.72 0.67
CA ALA A 80 9.70 -2.36 1.96
C ALA A 80 10.63 -1.41 2.74
N ALA A 81 11.94 -1.64 2.70
CA ALA A 81 12.93 -0.75 3.32
C ALA A 81 12.91 0.66 2.68
N ARG A 82 12.86 0.74 1.33
CA ARG A 82 12.74 2.03 0.62
C ARG A 82 11.46 2.77 0.98
N LEU A 83 10.32 2.07 1.07
CA LEU A 83 9.04 2.67 1.47
C LEU A 83 9.08 3.18 2.92
N ALA A 84 9.63 2.38 3.85
CA ALA A 84 9.76 2.79 5.24
C ALA A 84 10.61 4.07 5.39
N ASN A 85 11.73 4.15 4.67
CA ASN A 85 12.58 5.34 4.68
C ASN A 85 11.87 6.57 4.10
N ALA A 86 11.10 6.41 3.01
CA ALA A 86 10.33 7.50 2.42
C ALA A 86 9.20 8.00 3.34
N MET A 87 8.55 7.10 4.07
CA MET A 87 7.54 7.47 5.07
C MET A 87 8.16 8.12 6.31
N HIS A 88 9.34 7.67 6.73
CA HIS A 88 10.05 8.23 7.88
C HIS A 88 10.49 9.68 7.64
N LEU A 89 10.88 10.01 6.40
CA LEU A 89 11.29 11.37 6.01
C LEU A 89 10.19 12.44 6.12
N HIS A 90 8.94 12.04 6.29
CA HIS A 90 7.79 12.95 6.37
C HIS A 90 7.11 12.99 7.75
N LEU A 91 7.73 12.40 8.78
CA LEU A 91 7.17 12.30 10.13
C LEU A 91 8.02 12.99 11.22
N ASP A 92 9.13 13.63 10.84
CA ASP A 92 9.91 14.55 11.67
C ASP A 92 9.54 16.01 11.35
#